data_AF-A0A7C3KWA6-F1
#
_entry.id   AF-A0A7C3KWA6-F1
#
_cell.length_a   1.000
_cell.length_b   1.000
_cell.length_c   1.000
_cell.angle_alpha   90.00
_cell.angle_beta   90.00
_cell.angle_gamma   90.00
#
_symmetry.space_group_name_H-M   'P 1'
#
loop_
_entity.id
_entity.type
_entity.pdbx_description
1 polymer ?
#
loop_
_entity_poly.entity_id
_entity_poly.type
_entity_poly.pdbx_seq_one_letter_code
_entity_poly.pdbx_strand_id
1 'polypeptide(L)'
;MRTTSTAARVEAALLHLCLVALLSTFGCEGTPNPRDLDAEQKAKLVTKLQKEAQKCLDDFQRKAGDVNGVDVADLLCYRDRMREITEVMGPSEYPNGYANYADALTRVGLYYDTLVQALQNELEKAPPAEAPALKVRIQKNREEALRHFRMSNNQLSIYLQNQTGPIDPRAYQGALGNCVKLEDWQGAKENLMNLIASGSLTEASKAEAKELLKEYEERRRRKDEEELERELGREKDRTPPVPAN
;
A
#
# COMPACT_ATOMS: atom_id res chain seq x y z
N MET A 1 26.30 46.36 -27.02
CA MET A 1 25.80 46.88 -25.73
C MET A 1 24.32 47.18 -25.85
N ARG A 2 23.48 46.30 -25.28
CA ARG A 2 22.06 46.54 -25.03
C ARG A 2 21.77 46.00 -23.65
N THR A 3 21.57 46.92 -22.71
CA THR A 3 21.11 46.68 -21.36
C THR A 3 19.63 46.34 -21.41
N THR A 4 19.27 45.07 -21.23
CA THR A 4 17.89 44.69 -20.93
C THR A 4 17.76 44.48 -19.43
N SER A 5 16.88 45.33 -18.89
CA SER A 5 16.59 45.59 -17.49
C SER A 5 16.13 44.35 -16.72
N THR A 6 16.68 44.20 -15.52
CA THR A 6 16.25 43.26 -14.46
C THR A 6 14.81 43.45 -14.02
N ALA A 7 14.12 44.54 -14.41
CA ALA A 7 12.72 44.80 -14.07
C ALA A 7 11.73 43.82 -14.74
N ALA A 8 12.03 43.32 -15.95
CA ALA A 8 11.10 42.48 -16.70
C ALA A 8 10.96 41.03 -16.16
N ARG A 9 11.85 40.61 -15.25
CA ARG A 9 11.81 39.26 -14.64
C ARG A 9 11.03 39.19 -13.33
N VAL A 10 10.65 40.33 -12.75
CA VAL A 10 9.92 40.38 -11.48
C VAL A 10 8.39 40.36 -11.72
N GLU A 11 7.92 40.90 -12.85
CA GLU A 11 6.48 40.95 -13.17
C GLU A 11 5.90 39.61 -13.65
N ALA A 12 6.70 38.74 -14.28
CA ALA A 12 6.25 37.40 -14.67
C ALA A 12 6.11 36.43 -13.46
N ALA A 13 6.83 36.68 -12.36
CA ALA A 13 6.73 35.88 -11.14
C ALA A 13 5.52 36.25 -10.27
N LEU A 14 5.02 37.48 -10.37
CA LEU A 14 3.86 37.96 -9.61
C LEU A 14 2.52 37.52 -10.20
N LEU A 15 2.44 37.28 -11.52
CA LEU A 15 1.23 36.77 -12.17
C LEU A 15 1.03 35.24 -12.02
N HIS A 16 2.09 34.47 -11.75
CA HIS A 16 1.96 33.03 -11.44
C HIS A 16 1.69 32.74 -9.96
N LEU A 17 2.05 33.63 -9.03
CA LEU A 17 1.69 33.47 -7.61
C LEU A 17 0.24 33.87 -7.30
N CYS A 18 -0.39 34.75 -8.09
CA CYS A 18 -1.80 35.11 -7.88
C CYS A 18 -2.80 34.07 -8.40
N LEU A 19 -2.43 33.17 -9.32
CA LEU A 19 -3.35 32.13 -9.81
C LEU A 19 -3.40 30.90 -8.87
N VAL A 20 -2.33 30.65 -8.11
CA VAL A 20 -2.31 29.55 -7.11
C VAL A 20 -3.03 29.96 -5.82
N ALA A 21 -3.14 31.26 -5.54
CA ALA A 21 -3.89 31.80 -4.41
C ALA A 21 -5.42 31.91 -4.66
N LEU A 22 -5.88 31.70 -5.89
CA LEU A 22 -7.31 31.67 -6.24
C LEU A 22 -7.92 30.25 -6.25
N LEU A 23 -7.11 29.21 -6.03
CA LEU A 23 -7.58 27.82 -5.84
C LEU A 23 -7.58 27.37 -4.37
N SER A 24 -7.13 28.20 -3.43
CA SER A 24 -6.97 27.86 -2.01
C SER A 24 -8.06 28.42 -1.08
N THR A 25 -9.11 29.06 -1.59
CA THR A 25 -10.22 29.56 -0.76
C THR A 25 -11.62 29.35 -1.35
N PHE A 26 -11.83 28.29 -2.13
CA PHE A 26 -13.15 27.64 -2.15
C PHE A 26 -13.18 26.61 -1.03
N GLY A 27 -13.30 27.09 0.20
CA GLY A 27 -13.96 26.31 1.23
C GLY A 27 -15.36 26.06 0.73
N CYS A 28 -15.61 24.87 0.16
CA CYS A 28 -16.95 24.39 -0.08
C CYS A 28 -17.63 24.28 1.28
N GLU A 29 -18.32 25.34 1.67
CA GLU A 29 -19.44 25.25 2.60
C GLU A 29 -20.38 24.17 2.06
N GLY A 30 -20.43 23.05 2.79
CA GLY A 30 -21.51 22.07 2.67
C GLY A 30 -21.46 21.14 1.46
N THR A 31 -20.32 20.51 1.13
CA THR A 31 -20.46 19.14 0.58
C THR A 31 -21.02 18.28 1.72
N PRO A 32 -22.23 17.71 1.59
CA PRO A 32 -22.77 16.83 2.61
C PRO A 32 -21.72 15.76 2.91
N ASN A 33 -21.50 15.46 4.19
CA ASN A 33 -20.69 14.30 4.55
C ASN A 33 -21.28 13.10 3.78
N PRO A 34 -20.49 12.34 3.00
CA PRO A 34 -21.03 11.24 2.20
C PRO A 34 -21.81 10.20 3.02
N ARG A 35 -21.58 10.18 4.34
CA ARG A 35 -22.33 9.36 5.32
C ARG A 35 -23.72 9.88 5.65
N ASP A 36 -23.98 11.17 5.45
CA ASP A 36 -25.25 11.84 5.71
C ASP A 36 -26.22 11.73 4.51
N LEU A 37 -25.76 11.15 3.40
CA LEU A 37 -26.61 10.82 2.26
C LEU A 37 -27.64 9.76 2.66
N ASP A 38 -28.85 9.88 2.13
CA ASP A 38 -29.87 8.84 2.29
C ASP A 38 -29.49 7.55 1.53
N ALA A 39 -30.20 6.45 1.79
CA ALA A 39 -29.89 5.15 1.21
C ALA A 39 -29.95 5.14 -0.33
N GLU A 40 -30.86 5.90 -0.95
CA GLU A 40 -30.99 5.96 -2.41
C GLU A 40 -29.81 6.75 -3.02
N GLN A 41 -29.44 7.87 -2.40
CA GLN A 41 -28.30 8.69 -2.77
C GLN A 41 -26.98 7.92 -2.64
N LYS A 42 -26.77 7.20 -1.51
CA LYS A 42 -25.62 6.32 -1.32
C LYS A 42 -25.54 5.26 -2.42
N ALA A 43 -26.65 4.57 -2.71
CA ALA A 43 -26.67 3.52 -3.74
C ALA A 43 -26.31 4.06 -5.14
N LYS A 44 -26.84 5.23 -5.52
CA LYS A 44 -26.50 5.90 -6.79
C LYS A 44 -25.03 6.29 -6.85
N LEU A 45 -24.50 6.88 -5.77
CA LEU A 45 -23.10 7.30 -5.71
C LEU A 45 -22.15 6.12 -5.76
N VAL A 46 -22.39 5.07 -4.96
CA VAL A 46 -21.58 3.84 -4.95
C VAL A 46 -21.59 3.18 -6.33
N THR A 47 -22.75 3.08 -6.98
CA THR A 47 -22.85 2.51 -8.33
C THR A 47 -22.01 3.30 -9.34
N LYS A 48 -22.03 4.63 -9.26
CA LYS A 48 -21.19 5.49 -10.11
C LYS A 48 -19.70 5.24 -9.84
N LEU A 49 -19.30 5.27 -8.57
CA LEU A 49 -17.91 5.05 -8.17
C LEU A 49 -17.40 3.66 -8.58
N GLN A 50 -18.22 2.62 -8.48
CA GLN A 50 -17.87 1.27 -8.93
C GLN A 50 -17.60 1.22 -10.44
N LYS A 51 -18.42 1.90 -11.26
CA LYS A 51 -18.20 2.00 -12.70
C LYS A 51 -16.92 2.75 -13.04
N GLU A 52 -16.64 3.84 -12.34
CA GLU A 52 -15.42 4.63 -12.51
C GLU A 52 -14.18 3.85 -12.07
N ALA A 53 -14.26 3.14 -10.94
CA ALA A 53 -13.21 2.26 -10.46
C ALA A 53 -12.89 1.18 -11.50
N GLN A 54 -13.92 0.48 -12.00
CA GLN A 54 -13.73 -0.56 -13.02
C GLN A 54 -13.10 0.00 -14.28
N LYS A 55 -13.53 1.17 -14.74
CA LYS A 55 -12.92 1.84 -15.90
C LYS A 55 -11.43 2.09 -15.68
N CYS A 56 -11.05 2.63 -14.51
CA CYS A 56 -9.65 2.87 -14.19
C CYS A 56 -8.83 1.55 -14.13
N LEU A 57 -9.41 0.47 -13.59
CA LEU A 57 -8.77 -0.84 -13.60
C LEU A 57 -8.60 -1.41 -15.02
N ASP A 58 -9.62 -1.29 -15.86
CA ASP A 58 -9.59 -1.76 -17.25
C ASP A 58 -8.55 -1.00 -18.08
N ASP A 59 -8.46 0.32 -17.89
CA ASP A 59 -7.47 1.17 -18.57
C ASP A 59 -6.04 0.83 -18.11
N PHE A 60 -5.82 0.58 -16.81
CA PHE A 60 -4.55 0.07 -16.29
C PHE A 60 -4.18 -1.29 -16.92
N GLN A 61 -5.11 -2.24 -16.94
CA GLN A 61 -4.88 -3.58 -17.49
C GLN A 61 -4.60 -3.57 -18.99
N ARG A 62 -5.26 -2.69 -19.75
CA ARG A 62 -5.01 -2.53 -21.19
C ARG A 62 -3.59 -2.01 -21.45
N LYS A 63 -3.11 -1.08 -20.61
CA LYS A 63 -1.76 -0.53 -20.68
C LYS A 63 -0.68 -1.50 -20.18
N ALA A 64 -1.03 -2.48 -19.35
CA ALA A 64 -0.09 -3.51 -18.90
C ALA A 64 0.50 -4.37 -20.04
N GLY A 65 -0.16 -4.41 -21.20
CA GLY A 65 0.36 -5.03 -22.42
C GLY A 65 1.32 -4.15 -23.23
N ASP A 66 1.51 -2.89 -22.85
CA ASP A 66 2.43 -1.95 -23.49
C ASP A 66 3.72 -1.83 -22.65
N VAL A 67 4.83 -2.28 -23.24
CA VAL A 67 6.16 -2.35 -22.60
C VAL A 67 6.66 -0.97 -22.15
N ASN A 68 6.11 0.13 -22.69
CA ASN A 68 6.45 1.50 -22.32
C ASN A 68 5.35 2.23 -21.52
N GLY A 69 4.22 1.56 -21.24
CA GLY A 69 2.95 2.24 -20.95
C GLY A 69 2.34 2.03 -19.56
N VAL A 70 3.00 1.31 -18.63
CA VAL A 70 2.41 1.04 -17.31
C VAL A 70 2.44 2.28 -16.41
N ASP A 71 1.47 3.15 -16.64
CA ASP A 71 1.20 4.34 -15.83
C ASP A 71 0.48 3.92 -14.54
N VAL A 72 1.10 4.23 -13.40
CA VAL A 72 0.53 3.99 -12.08
C VAL A 72 -0.76 4.80 -11.87
N ALA A 73 -0.97 5.89 -12.60
CA ALA A 73 -2.10 6.82 -12.40
C ALA A 73 -3.47 6.12 -12.47
N ASP A 74 -3.67 5.19 -13.41
CA ASP A 74 -4.94 4.47 -13.52
C ASP A 74 -5.16 3.52 -12.32
N LEU A 75 -4.10 2.89 -11.83
CA LEU A 75 -4.16 2.06 -10.63
C LEU A 75 -4.41 2.89 -9.37
N LEU A 76 -3.83 4.10 -9.30
CA LEU A 76 -4.13 5.07 -8.23
C LEU A 76 -5.58 5.54 -8.30
N CYS A 77 -6.12 5.80 -9.50
CA CYS A 77 -7.55 6.10 -9.68
C CYS A 77 -8.43 4.96 -9.16
N TYR A 78 -8.13 3.70 -9.53
CA TYR A 78 -8.89 2.54 -9.06
C TYR A 78 -8.90 2.46 -7.52
N ARG A 79 -7.72 2.59 -6.89
CA ARG A 79 -7.58 2.63 -5.43
C ARG A 79 -8.40 3.78 -4.82
N ASP A 80 -8.32 4.97 -5.40
CA ASP A 80 -8.97 6.16 -4.83
C ASP A 80 -10.50 6.04 -4.91
N ARG A 81 -11.06 5.49 -6.00
CA ARG A 81 -12.49 5.20 -6.10
C ARG A 81 -12.95 4.13 -5.11
N MET A 82 -12.13 3.10 -4.86
CA MET A 82 -12.42 2.11 -3.83
C MET A 82 -12.37 2.70 -2.41
N ARG A 83 -11.44 3.63 -2.14
CA ARG A 83 -11.42 4.38 -0.88
C ARG A 83 -12.72 5.18 -0.70
N GLU A 84 -13.12 5.95 -1.70
CA GLU A 84 -14.33 6.77 -1.66
C GLU A 84 -15.58 5.91 -1.40
N ILE A 85 -15.67 4.71 -2.00
CA ILE A 85 -16.76 3.76 -1.70
C ILE A 85 -16.80 3.40 -0.21
N THR A 86 -15.65 3.14 0.43
CA THR A 86 -15.57 2.84 1.88
C THR A 86 -15.79 4.06 2.78
N GLU A 87 -15.70 5.27 2.24
CA GLU A 87 -16.04 6.50 2.97
C GLU A 87 -17.57 6.74 2.97
N VAL A 88 -18.22 6.42 1.85
CA VAL A 88 -19.69 6.48 1.66
C VAL A 88 -20.40 5.36 2.44
N MET A 89 -19.88 4.14 2.36
CA MET A 89 -20.47 2.93 2.95
C MET A 89 -19.63 2.45 4.12
N GLY A 90 -20.22 2.43 5.32
CA GLY A 90 -19.56 1.89 6.50
C GLY A 90 -19.30 0.38 6.41
N PRO A 91 -18.46 -0.17 7.29
CA PRO A 91 -18.05 -1.58 7.23
C PRO A 91 -19.21 -2.56 7.49
N SER A 92 -20.24 -2.15 8.24
CA SER A 92 -21.46 -2.95 8.44
C SER A 92 -22.44 -2.87 7.27
N GLU A 93 -22.42 -1.79 6.49
CA GLU A 93 -23.31 -1.59 5.33
C GLU A 93 -22.77 -2.30 4.09
N TYR A 94 -21.45 -2.32 3.90
CA TYR A 94 -20.81 -2.96 2.75
C TYR A 94 -19.41 -3.53 3.08
N PRO A 95 -19.32 -4.66 3.82
CA PRO A 95 -18.04 -5.28 4.16
C PRO A 95 -17.16 -5.54 2.94
N ASN A 96 -17.75 -6.00 1.83
CA ASN A 96 -17.02 -6.30 0.59
C ASN A 96 -16.33 -5.06 -0.02
N GLY A 97 -16.77 -3.85 0.27
CA GLY A 97 -16.08 -2.63 -0.14
C GLY A 97 -14.67 -2.54 0.45
N TYR A 98 -14.49 -2.99 1.69
CA TYR A 98 -13.19 -3.02 2.37
C TYR A 98 -12.28 -4.10 1.80
N ALA A 99 -12.82 -5.26 1.43
CA ALA A 99 -12.05 -6.30 0.73
C ALA A 99 -11.59 -5.82 -0.66
N ASN A 100 -12.46 -5.14 -1.41
CA ASN A 100 -12.11 -4.58 -2.72
C ASN A 100 -11.08 -3.45 -2.61
N TYR A 101 -11.20 -2.60 -1.59
CA TYR A 101 -10.22 -1.56 -1.33
C TYR A 101 -8.85 -2.15 -0.93
N ALA A 102 -8.84 -3.20 -0.12
CA ALA A 102 -7.63 -3.95 0.18
C ALA A 102 -6.98 -4.55 -1.08
N ASP A 103 -7.76 -5.14 -1.99
CA ASP A 103 -7.24 -5.64 -3.26
C ASP A 103 -6.58 -4.52 -4.08
N ALA A 104 -7.24 -3.36 -4.18
CA ALA A 104 -6.68 -2.19 -4.87
C ALA A 104 -5.34 -1.73 -4.24
N LEU A 105 -5.27 -1.66 -2.91
CA LEU A 105 -4.04 -1.31 -2.19
C LEU A 105 -2.94 -2.36 -2.42
N THR A 106 -3.28 -3.64 -2.39
CA THR A 106 -2.36 -4.76 -2.65
C THR A 106 -1.75 -4.63 -4.05
N ARG A 107 -2.56 -4.34 -5.07
CA ARG A 107 -2.08 -4.13 -6.45
C ARG A 107 -1.10 -2.97 -6.54
N VAL A 108 -1.36 -1.85 -5.87
CA VAL A 108 -0.43 -0.72 -5.82
C VAL A 108 0.88 -1.13 -5.14
N GLY A 109 0.80 -1.89 -4.04
CA GLY A 109 1.98 -2.44 -3.37
C GLY A 109 2.82 -3.33 -4.30
N LEU A 110 2.17 -4.24 -5.04
CA LEU A 110 2.81 -5.13 -6.00
C LEU A 110 3.44 -4.39 -7.19
N TYR A 111 2.82 -3.31 -7.65
CA TYR A 111 3.40 -2.45 -8.70
C TYR A 111 4.75 -1.88 -8.24
N TYR A 112 4.80 -1.27 -7.06
CA TYR A 112 6.04 -0.71 -6.54
C TYR A 112 7.08 -1.80 -6.20
N ASP A 113 6.66 -2.97 -5.71
CA ASP A 113 7.55 -4.10 -5.47
C ASP A 113 8.18 -4.62 -6.77
N THR A 114 7.43 -4.61 -7.86
CA THR A 114 7.93 -4.98 -9.20
C THR A 114 8.95 -3.95 -9.71
N LEU A 115 8.72 -2.66 -9.48
CA LEU A 115 9.72 -1.62 -9.77
C LEU A 115 10.99 -1.81 -8.95
N VAL A 116 10.88 -2.18 -7.67
CA VAL A 116 12.04 -2.49 -6.82
C VAL A 116 12.87 -3.62 -7.43
N GLN A 117 12.23 -4.73 -7.83
CA GLN A 117 12.92 -5.87 -8.43
C GLN A 117 13.60 -5.49 -9.74
N ALA A 118 12.94 -4.71 -10.61
CA ALA A 118 13.52 -4.21 -11.85
C ALA A 118 14.76 -3.33 -11.59
N LEU A 119 14.67 -2.40 -10.64
CA LEU A 119 15.77 -1.51 -10.28
C LEU A 119 16.93 -2.25 -9.59
N GLN A 120 16.65 -3.30 -8.82
CA GLN A 120 17.69 -4.15 -8.24
C GLN A 120 18.47 -4.89 -9.33
N ASN A 121 17.78 -5.44 -10.33
CA ASN A 121 18.41 -6.07 -11.49
C ASN A 121 19.25 -5.07 -12.32
N GLU A 122 18.81 -3.81 -12.41
CA GLU A 122 19.58 -2.73 -13.04
C GLU A 122 20.82 -2.38 -12.22
N LEU A 123 20.68 -2.27 -10.89
CA LEU A 123 21.77 -1.94 -9.96
C LEU A 123 22.92 -2.96 -10.01
N GLU A 124 22.63 -4.25 -10.20
CA GLU A 124 23.66 -5.30 -10.34
C GLU A 124 24.60 -5.09 -11.54
N LYS A 125 24.13 -4.37 -12.57
CA LYS A 125 24.85 -4.15 -13.83
C LYS A 125 25.30 -2.69 -14.00
N ALA A 126 24.90 -1.81 -13.09
CA ALA A 126 25.10 -0.38 -13.21
C ALA A 126 26.57 0.03 -12.90
N PRO A 127 27.12 1.03 -13.61
CA PRO A 127 28.39 1.63 -13.25
C PRO A 127 28.37 2.22 -11.83
N PRO A 128 29.53 2.31 -11.13
CA PRO A 128 29.61 2.86 -9.77
C PRO A 128 29.02 4.28 -9.62
N ALA A 129 29.03 5.09 -10.68
CA ALA A 129 28.48 6.44 -10.68
C ALA A 129 26.93 6.48 -10.60
N GLU A 130 26.25 5.45 -11.12
CA GLU A 130 24.78 5.37 -11.18
C GLU A 130 24.18 4.62 -9.98
N ALA A 131 24.99 3.76 -9.34
CA ALA A 131 24.58 2.94 -8.21
C ALA A 131 23.93 3.72 -7.04
N PRO A 132 24.44 4.90 -6.62
CA PRO A 132 23.81 5.67 -5.54
C PRO A 132 22.39 6.12 -5.89
N ALA A 133 22.15 6.59 -7.12
CA ALA A 133 20.84 7.06 -7.56
C ALA A 133 19.82 5.90 -7.63
N LEU A 134 20.24 4.74 -8.13
CA LEU A 134 19.41 3.52 -8.15
C LEU A 134 19.04 3.06 -6.74
N LYS A 135 19.99 3.06 -5.79
CA LYS A 135 19.71 2.72 -4.38
C LYS A 135 18.64 3.61 -3.76
N VAL A 136 18.68 4.93 -4.01
CA VAL A 136 17.65 5.87 -3.53
C VAL A 136 16.28 5.55 -4.13
N ARG A 137 16.21 5.26 -5.44
CA ARG A 137 14.95 4.89 -6.12
C ARG A 137 14.41 3.56 -5.59
N ILE A 138 15.26 2.56 -5.37
CA ILE A 138 14.89 1.27 -4.78
C ILE A 138 14.28 1.48 -3.39
N GLN A 139 14.95 2.25 -2.54
CA GLN A 139 14.47 2.50 -1.18
C GLN A 139 13.10 3.20 -1.18
N LYS A 140 12.94 4.25 -2.00
CA LYS A 140 11.67 4.96 -2.13
C LYS A 140 10.53 4.04 -2.57
N ASN A 141 10.73 3.24 -3.61
CA ASN A 141 9.69 2.32 -4.11
C ASN A 141 9.40 1.20 -3.10
N ARG A 142 10.41 0.73 -2.36
CA ARG A 142 10.22 -0.25 -1.28
C ARG A 142 9.33 0.33 -0.17
N GLU A 143 9.59 1.55 0.28
CA GLU A 143 8.76 2.22 1.30
C GLU A 143 7.31 2.39 0.82
N GLU A 144 7.13 2.75 -0.45
CA GLU A 144 5.81 2.85 -1.08
C GLU A 144 5.08 1.49 -1.12
N ALA A 145 5.76 0.41 -1.50
CA ALA A 145 5.19 -0.93 -1.50
C ALA A 145 4.74 -1.35 -0.08
N LEU A 146 5.64 -1.24 0.90
CA LEU A 146 5.38 -1.61 2.30
C LEU A 146 4.27 -0.76 2.93
N ARG A 147 4.13 0.51 2.56
CA ARG A 147 3.02 1.36 3.01
C ARG A 147 1.68 0.80 2.52
N HIS A 148 1.58 0.47 1.23
CA HIS A 148 0.33 -0.01 0.65
C HIS A 148 -0.05 -1.42 1.15
N PHE A 149 0.93 -2.31 1.37
CA PHE A 149 0.64 -3.61 2.00
C PHE A 149 0.10 -3.47 3.43
N ARG A 150 0.65 -2.54 4.23
CA ARG A 150 0.11 -2.25 5.57
C ARG A 150 -1.30 -1.71 5.53
N MET A 151 -1.56 -0.75 4.64
CA MET A 151 -2.91 -0.21 4.44
C MET A 151 -3.88 -1.30 4.01
N SER A 152 -3.46 -2.18 3.10
CA SER A 152 -4.28 -3.31 2.64
C SER A 152 -4.66 -4.25 3.78
N ASN A 153 -3.69 -4.67 4.60
CA ASN A 153 -3.96 -5.52 5.77
C ASN A 153 -4.89 -4.86 6.78
N ASN A 154 -4.80 -3.54 6.95
CA ASN A 154 -5.77 -2.82 7.77
C ASN A 154 -7.20 -2.93 7.21
N GLN A 155 -7.38 -2.77 5.90
CA GLN A 155 -8.69 -2.92 5.26
C GLN A 155 -9.21 -4.37 5.31
N LEU A 156 -8.34 -5.37 5.14
CA LEU A 156 -8.72 -6.79 5.30
C LEU A 156 -9.11 -7.11 6.74
N SER A 157 -8.43 -6.55 7.73
CA SER A 157 -8.81 -6.70 9.14
C SER A 157 -10.22 -6.15 9.40
N ILE A 158 -10.54 -4.96 8.86
CA ILE A 158 -11.89 -4.38 8.95
C ILE A 158 -12.92 -5.30 8.28
N TYR A 159 -12.63 -5.79 7.06
CA TYR A 159 -13.50 -6.74 6.37
C TYR A 159 -13.76 -8.01 7.20
N LEU A 160 -12.71 -8.65 7.71
CA LEU A 160 -12.79 -9.90 8.47
C LEU A 160 -13.59 -9.73 9.78
N GLN A 161 -13.45 -8.59 10.45
CA GLN A 161 -14.17 -8.28 11.70
C GLN A 161 -15.66 -7.97 11.49
N ASN A 162 -16.03 -7.50 10.30
CA ASN A 162 -17.41 -7.05 10.00
C ASN A 162 -18.16 -8.01 9.06
N GLN A 163 -17.53 -9.10 8.62
CA GLN A 163 -18.18 -10.11 7.80
C GLN A 163 -19.06 -11.02 8.67
N THR A 164 -20.37 -11.01 8.43
CA THR A 164 -21.35 -11.86 9.13
C THR A 164 -21.62 -13.18 8.40
N GLY A 165 -21.26 -13.27 7.12
CA GLY A 165 -21.41 -14.47 6.29
C GLY A 165 -20.12 -15.31 6.21
N PRO A 166 -20.11 -16.34 5.35
CA PRO A 166 -18.88 -17.05 5.03
C PRO A 166 -17.81 -16.09 4.53
N ILE A 167 -16.61 -16.18 5.13
CA ILE A 167 -15.46 -15.38 4.70
C ILE A 167 -14.91 -15.98 3.41
N ASP A 168 -14.79 -15.14 2.37
CA ASP A 168 -14.07 -15.50 1.15
C ASP A 168 -12.59 -15.83 1.48
N PRO A 169 -12.12 -17.06 1.23
CA PRO A 169 -10.75 -17.47 1.52
C PRO A 169 -9.68 -16.60 0.86
N ARG A 170 -10.01 -15.90 -0.24
CA ARG A 170 -9.11 -14.95 -0.91
C ARG A 170 -8.70 -13.80 0.00
N ALA A 171 -9.51 -13.44 0.99
CA ALA A 171 -9.15 -12.42 1.98
C ALA A 171 -7.97 -12.88 2.85
N TYR A 172 -7.99 -14.14 3.32
CA TYR A 172 -6.86 -14.70 4.07
C TYR A 172 -5.62 -14.85 3.20
N GLN A 173 -5.78 -15.25 1.93
CA GLN A 173 -4.66 -15.32 0.98
C GLN A 173 -4.02 -13.95 0.73
N GLY A 174 -4.84 -12.91 0.54
CA GLY A 174 -4.36 -11.53 0.38
C GLY A 174 -3.61 -11.03 1.61
N ALA A 175 -4.18 -11.24 2.80
CA ALA A 175 -3.57 -10.82 4.06
C ALA A 175 -2.24 -11.57 4.31
N LEU A 176 -2.22 -12.89 4.07
CA LEU A 176 -1.03 -13.72 4.12
C LEU A 176 0.06 -13.19 3.19
N GLY A 177 -0.26 -12.95 1.91
CA GLY A 177 0.70 -12.45 0.93
C GLY A 177 1.31 -11.11 1.34
N ASN A 178 0.50 -10.20 1.85
CA ASN A 178 0.96 -8.91 2.37
C ASN A 178 1.84 -9.08 3.62
N CYS A 179 1.45 -9.92 4.58
CA CYS A 179 2.25 -10.20 5.78
C CYS A 179 3.64 -10.76 5.42
N VAL A 180 3.72 -11.66 4.43
CA VAL A 180 5.00 -12.18 3.93
C VAL A 180 5.87 -11.05 3.35
N LYS A 181 5.28 -10.14 2.55
CA LYS A 181 5.99 -8.98 1.99
C LYS A 181 6.44 -7.97 3.06
N LEU A 182 5.70 -7.89 4.17
CA LEU A 182 6.01 -7.04 5.33
C LEU A 182 6.96 -7.71 6.32
N GLU A 183 7.32 -8.97 6.11
CA GLU A 183 8.04 -9.81 7.09
C GLU A 183 7.35 -9.83 8.47
N ASP A 184 6.02 -9.77 8.46
CA ASP A 184 5.15 -9.97 9.60
C ASP A 184 4.82 -11.46 9.70
N TRP A 185 5.77 -12.23 10.24
CA TRP A 185 5.68 -13.68 10.30
C TRP A 185 4.56 -14.17 11.22
N GLN A 186 4.20 -13.40 12.25
CA GLN A 186 3.08 -13.70 13.13
C GLN A 186 1.75 -13.54 12.38
N GLY A 187 1.55 -12.40 11.70
CA GLY A 187 0.36 -12.19 10.88
C GLY A 187 0.26 -13.19 9.72
N ALA A 188 1.38 -13.56 9.09
CA ALA A 188 1.42 -14.58 8.05
C ALA A 188 0.96 -15.95 8.60
N LYS A 189 1.48 -16.35 9.77
CA LYS A 189 1.07 -17.58 10.45
C LYS A 189 -0.43 -17.61 10.76
N GLU A 190 -0.97 -16.55 11.35
CA GLU A 190 -2.40 -16.46 11.71
C GLU A 190 -3.30 -16.56 10.48
N ASN A 191 -2.99 -15.82 9.41
CA ASN A 191 -3.78 -15.87 8.17
C ASN A 191 -3.67 -17.22 7.47
N LEU A 192 -2.52 -17.89 7.53
CA LEU A 192 -2.36 -19.25 6.99
C LEU A 192 -3.17 -20.28 7.79
N MET A 193 -3.21 -20.18 9.13
CA MET A 193 -4.08 -21.01 9.97
C MET A 193 -5.56 -20.81 9.64
N ASN A 194 -6.00 -19.56 9.48
CA ASN A 194 -7.37 -19.24 9.10
C ASN A 194 -7.71 -19.76 7.69
N LEU A 195 -6.78 -19.67 6.74
CA LEU A 195 -6.95 -20.23 5.40
C LEU A 195 -7.10 -21.76 5.44
N ILE A 196 -6.29 -22.47 6.23
CA ILE A 196 -6.44 -23.92 6.44
C ILE A 196 -7.82 -24.23 7.04
N ALA A 197 -8.22 -23.49 8.07
CA ALA A 197 -9.49 -23.69 8.77
C ALA A 197 -10.71 -23.38 7.90
N SER A 198 -10.59 -22.50 6.90
CA SER A 198 -11.67 -22.18 5.95
C SER A 198 -12.11 -23.37 5.10
N GLY A 199 -11.32 -24.45 5.04
CA GLY A 199 -11.63 -25.63 4.23
C GLY A 199 -11.39 -25.45 2.72
N SER A 200 -10.87 -24.30 2.28
CA SER A 200 -10.64 -23.99 0.86
C SER A 200 -9.44 -24.70 0.23
N LEU A 201 -8.58 -25.31 1.05
CA LEU A 201 -7.36 -25.96 0.62
C LEU A 201 -7.57 -27.45 0.34
N THR A 202 -6.91 -27.97 -0.70
CA THR A 202 -6.78 -29.41 -0.94
C THR A 202 -5.91 -30.07 0.14
N GLU A 203 -6.00 -31.39 0.33
CA GLU A 203 -5.15 -32.10 1.30
C GLU A 203 -3.65 -31.94 1.02
N ALA A 204 -3.25 -31.93 -0.26
CA ALA A 204 -1.87 -31.64 -0.66
C ALA A 204 -1.45 -30.22 -0.22
N SER A 205 -2.29 -29.22 -0.52
CA SER A 205 -2.04 -27.82 -0.12
C SER A 205 -2.04 -27.64 1.41
N LYS A 206 -2.82 -28.42 2.16
CA LYS A 206 -2.79 -28.41 3.64
C LYS A 206 -1.47 -28.95 4.19
N ALA A 207 -0.87 -29.95 3.54
CA ALA A 207 0.44 -30.46 3.93
C ALA A 207 1.53 -29.40 3.72
N GLU A 208 1.54 -28.76 2.55
CA GLU A 208 2.44 -27.63 2.25
C GLU A 208 2.25 -26.47 3.24
N ALA A 209 1.00 -26.12 3.54
CA ALA A 209 0.68 -25.07 4.49
C ALA A 209 1.22 -25.38 5.92
N LYS A 210 1.23 -26.65 6.35
CA LYS A 210 1.82 -27.02 7.65
C LYS A 210 3.33 -26.84 7.69
N GLU A 211 4.04 -27.07 6.59
CA GLU A 211 5.47 -26.79 6.52
C GLU A 211 5.75 -25.28 6.53
N LEU A 212 4.94 -24.49 5.81
CA LEU A 212 5.02 -23.03 5.86
C LEU A 212 4.78 -22.46 7.27
N LEU A 213 3.87 -23.05 8.06
CA LEU A 213 3.66 -22.63 9.45
C LEU A 213 4.95 -22.77 10.28
N LYS A 214 5.69 -23.88 10.13
CA LYS A 214 6.97 -24.08 10.82
C LYS A 214 8.01 -23.07 10.33
N GLU A 215 8.06 -22.81 9.02
CA GLU A 215 8.99 -21.84 8.45
C GLU A 215 8.74 -20.43 9.01
N TYR A 216 7.47 -20.01 9.09
CA TYR A 216 7.13 -18.69 9.64
C TYR A 216 7.45 -18.57 11.13
N GLU A 217 7.24 -19.63 11.91
CA GLU A 217 7.67 -19.66 13.33
C GLU A 217 9.19 -19.48 13.47
N GLU A 218 9.96 -20.19 12.65
CA GLU A 218 11.43 -20.11 12.67
C GLU A 218 11.94 -18.75 12.18
N ARG A 219 11.31 -18.15 11.16
CA ARG A 219 11.62 -16.79 10.72
C ARG A 219 11.30 -15.76 11.80
N ARG A 220 10.18 -15.92 12.52
CA ARG A 220 9.83 -15.07 13.66
C ARG A 220 10.88 -15.17 14.77
N ARG A 221 11.22 -16.40 15.19
CA ARG A 221 12.22 -16.66 16.24
C ARG A 221 13.56 -15.99 15.92
N ARG A 222 14.06 -16.16 14.69
CA ARG A 222 15.32 -15.52 14.26
C ARG A 222 15.25 -13.99 14.29
N LYS A 223 14.13 -13.41 13.86
CA LYS A 223 13.93 -11.96 13.90
C LYS A 223 13.93 -11.42 15.34
N ASP A 224 13.28 -12.14 16.26
CA ASP A 224 13.25 -11.80 17.68
C ASP A 224 14.66 -11.90 18.30
N GLU A 225 15.44 -12.93 17.94
CA GLU A 225 16.84 -13.11 18.37
C GLU A 225 17.74 -11.97 17.85
N GLU A 226 17.65 -11.64 16.56
CA GLU A 226 18.40 -10.53 15.96
C GLU A 226 18.06 -9.17 16.57
N GLU A 227 16.80 -8.96 16.99
CA GLU A 227 16.38 -7.74 17.68
C GLU A 227 16.94 -7.68 19.10
N LEU A 228 16.84 -8.77 19.85
CA LEU A 228 17.42 -8.89 21.19
C LEU A 228 18.94 -8.66 21.18
N GLU A 229 19.67 -9.26 20.24
CA GLU A 229 21.11 -9.05 20.09
C GLU A 229 21.46 -7.58 19.80
N ARG A 230 20.67 -6.91 18.94
CA ARG A 230 20.83 -5.48 18.65
C ARG A 230 20.58 -4.61 19.88
N GLU A 231 19.59 -4.96 20.70
CA GLU A 231 19.29 -4.24 21.94
C GLU A 231 20.40 -4.43 22.99
N LEU A 232 20.84 -5.66 23.21
CA LEU A 232 21.93 -5.99 24.14
C LEU A 232 23.26 -5.34 23.72
N GLY A 233 23.54 -5.25 22.42
CA GLY A 233 24.70 -4.52 21.90
C GLY A 233 24.64 -3.02 22.22
N ARG A 234 23.48 -2.39 22.01
CA ARG A 234 23.27 -0.96 22.34
C ARG A 234 23.35 -0.66 23.83
N GLU A 235 22.96 -1.61 24.68
CA GLU A 235 23.03 -1.46 26.13
C GLU A 235 24.48 -1.55 26.65
N LYS A 236 25.30 -2.45 26.07
CA LYS A 236 26.74 -2.51 26.36
C LYS A 236 27.47 -1.22 25.99
N ASP A 237 27.11 -0.59 24.87
CA ASP A 237 27.68 0.69 24.44
C ASP A 237 27.26 1.88 25.33
N ARG A 238 26.21 1.72 26.16
CA ARG A 238 25.69 2.75 27.06
C ARG A 238 26.18 2.61 28.50
N THR A 239 26.88 1.54 28.84
CA THR A 239 27.39 1.31 30.19
C THR A 239 28.78 1.93 30.31
N PRO A 240 28.97 3.04 31.07
CA PRO A 240 30.30 3.63 31.23
C PRO A 240 31.24 2.65 31.95
N PRO A 241 32.55 2.67 31.64
CA PRO A 241 33.50 1.79 32.31
C PRO A 241 33.46 2.04 33.81
N VAL A 242 33.33 0.96 34.59
CA VAL A 242 33.41 1.00 36.05
C VAL A 242 34.81 1.57 36.40
N PRO A 243 34.90 2.67 37.16
CA PRO A 243 36.20 3.20 37.55
C PRO A 243 36.94 2.13 38.36
N ALA A 244 38.15 1.79 37.92
CA ALA A 244 39.04 0.91 38.65
C ALA A 244 39.47 1.61 39.95
N ASN A 245 39.20 0.99 41.10
CA ASN A 245 39.73 1.39 42.40
C ASN A 245 41.11 0.78 42.63
#